data_AF-A0AAP5GZH7-F1
#
_entry.id   AF-A0AAP5GZH7-F1
#
_cell.length_a   1.000
_cell.length_b   1.000
_cell.length_c   1.000
_cell.angle_alpha   90.00
_cell.angle_beta   90.00
_cell.angle_gamma   90.00
#
_symmetry.space_group_name_H-M   'P 1'
#
loop_
_entity.id
_entity.type
_entity.pdbx_description
1 polymer ?
#
loop_
_entity_poly.entity_id
_entity_poly.type
_entity_poly.pdbx_seq_one_letter_code
_entity_poly.pdbx_strand_id
1 'polypeptide(L)'
;MDKKAAKILMSTFWGGGGWKSVSTPFSGEDFEYAKSQGVMFDPLTITHDEIVQRLHEIHQDDTLQERVVTAFLHSLSTKKVHLRSALSSWALTSQLPLHTYLERRAVHANTSACGDCNFLRLQSDQEYVDADLNVLNFERIKWGGVRHGWLLYCLMDLELLYKDTDAISEVTPEDQAILVSLLEAAQTGDPKDSARSLEKRWKGLFPSSKQERDALLEIWAAAGLLVPTDKPRRGKGGSGDFIFVATWQGDDGYNTDAALRYFAPYLPEIL
;
A
#
# COMPACT_ATOMS: atom_id res chain seq x y z
N MET A 1 -11.63 -7.90 -11.45
CA MET A 1 -11.14 -9.13 -10.78
C MET A 1 -12.19 -10.23 -10.80
N ASP A 2 -11.82 -11.44 -11.23
CA ASP A 2 -12.69 -12.62 -11.24
C ASP A 2 -13.01 -13.13 -9.81
N LYS A 3 -14.30 -13.37 -9.55
CA LYS A 3 -14.79 -13.74 -8.20
C LYS A 3 -14.36 -15.14 -7.80
N LYS A 4 -14.30 -16.09 -8.75
CA LYS A 4 -13.89 -17.47 -8.46
C LYS A 4 -12.40 -17.51 -8.12
N ALA A 5 -11.56 -16.85 -8.92
CA ALA A 5 -10.12 -16.78 -8.70
C ALA A 5 -9.79 -16.10 -7.35
N ALA A 6 -10.42 -14.97 -7.04
CA ALA A 6 -10.26 -14.30 -5.75
C ALA A 6 -10.66 -15.20 -4.56
N LYS A 7 -11.74 -15.98 -4.71
CA LYS A 7 -12.17 -16.94 -3.67
C LYS A 7 -11.14 -18.06 -3.47
N ILE A 8 -10.57 -18.59 -4.55
CA ILE A 8 -9.52 -19.63 -4.48
C ILE A 8 -8.33 -19.11 -3.67
N LEU A 9 -7.78 -17.96 -4.05
CA LEU A 9 -6.69 -17.32 -3.32
C LEU A 9 -7.04 -17.07 -1.85
N MET A 10 -8.21 -16.51 -1.57
CA MET A 10 -8.64 -16.22 -0.20
C MET A 10 -8.76 -17.47 0.66
N SER A 11 -9.31 -18.55 0.08
CA SER A 11 -9.47 -19.84 0.77
C SER A 11 -8.15 -20.58 0.98
N THR A 12 -7.11 -20.25 0.20
CA THR A 12 -5.78 -20.83 0.32
C THR A 12 -5.12 -20.40 1.62
N PHE A 13 -5.17 -19.10 1.93
CA PHE A 13 -4.48 -18.53 3.10
C PHE A 13 -5.38 -18.29 4.32
N TRP A 14 -6.71 -18.24 4.15
CA TRP A 14 -7.63 -17.88 5.22
C TRP A 14 -8.82 -18.84 5.37
N GLY A 15 -9.23 -19.08 6.62
CA GLY A 15 -10.41 -19.85 6.98
C GLY A 15 -11.16 -19.25 8.17
N GLY A 16 -12.14 -20.00 8.70
CA GLY A 16 -12.94 -19.55 9.85
C GLY A 16 -12.12 -19.30 11.12
N GLY A 17 -10.96 -19.94 11.26
CA GLY A 17 -10.03 -19.77 12.39
C GLY A 17 -8.87 -18.77 12.14
N GLY A 18 -8.85 -18.07 11.00
CA GLY A 18 -7.75 -17.17 10.64
C GLY A 18 -6.81 -17.75 9.59
N TRP A 19 -5.51 -17.48 9.73
CA TRP A 19 -4.46 -17.97 8.83
C TRP A 19 -4.44 -19.50 8.79
N LYS A 20 -4.31 -20.06 7.58
CA LYS A 20 -4.08 -21.50 7.37
C LYS A 20 -2.57 -21.77 7.31
N SER A 21 -2.16 -22.94 7.81
CA SER A 21 -0.83 -23.47 7.52
C SER A 21 -0.79 -23.91 6.06
N VAL A 22 -0.12 -23.15 5.22
CA VAL A 22 0.10 -23.52 3.82
C VAL A 22 1.42 -24.31 3.78
N SER A 23 1.37 -25.61 3.49
CA SER A 23 2.55 -26.49 3.56
C SER A 23 2.89 -27.20 2.25
N THR A 24 2.16 -26.94 1.17
CA THR A 24 2.37 -27.61 -0.12
C THR A 24 2.47 -26.59 -1.26
N PRO A 25 3.32 -26.85 -2.28
CA PRO A 25 3.32 -26.05 -3.51
C PRO A 25 1.91 -26.03 -4.12
N PHE A 26 1.47 -24.85 -4.54
CA PHE A 26 0.17 -24.68 -5.16
C PHE A 26 0.12 -25.47 -6.48
N SER A 27 -0.92 -26.27 -6.67
CA SER A 27 -1.09 -27.11 -7.87
C SER A 27 -2.56 -27.47 -8.07
N GLY A 28 -2.89 -28.00 -9.25
CA GLY A 28 -4.24 -28.46 -9.60
C GLY A 28 -5.08 -27.42 -10.33
N GLU A 29 -6.30 -27.81 -10.70
CA GLU A 29 -7.18 -27.04 -11.59
C GLU A 29 -7.55 -25.65 -11.03
N ASP A 30 -7.78 -25.55 -9.73
CA ASP A 30 -8.11 -24.26 -9.09
C ASP A 30 -6.92 -23.29 -9.13
N PHE A 31 -5.69 -23.79 -8.94
CA PHE A 31 -4.48 -22.97 -9.04
C PHE A 31 -4.26 -22.47 -10.46
N GLU A 32 -4.35 -23.37 -11.45
CA GLU A 32 -4.20 -23.01 -12.87
C GLU A 32 -5.30 -22.06 -13.33
N TYR A 33 -6.53 -22.25 -12.85
CA TYR A 33 -7.62 -21.31 -13.10
C TYR A 33 -7.31 -19.93 -12.49
N ALA A 34 -6.92 -19.84 -11.21
CA ALA A 34 -6.64 -18.57 -10.57
C ALA A 34 -5.43 -17.84 -11.20
N LYS A 35 -4.43 -18.60 -11.69
CA LYS A 35 -3.32 -18.09 -12.50
C LYS A 35 -3.78 -17.49 -13.82
N SER A 36 -4.64 -18.20 -14.55
CA SER A 36 -5.20 -17.71 -15.83
C SER A 36 -5.96 -16.39 -15.68
N GLN A 37 -6.47 -16.11 -14.48
CA GLN A 37 -7.18 -14.87 -14.14
C GLN A 37 -6.26 -13.79 -13.54
N GLY A 38 -4.94 -14.02 -13.47
CA GLY A 38 -3.97 -13.06 -12.93
C GLY A 38 -4.09 -12.83 -11.42
N VAL A 39 -4.67 -13.78 -10.68
CA VAL A 39 -4.86 -13.66 -9.22
C VAL A 39 -3.83 -14.47 -8.44
N MET A 40 -3.41 -15.61 -8.99
CA MET A 40 -2.32 -16.41 -8.45
C MET A 40 -1.14 -16.46 -9.43
N PHE A 41 0.03 -16.82 -8.93
CA PHE A 41 1.30 -16.77 -9.65
C PHE A 41 2.16 -17.98 -9.29
N ASP A 42 2.98 -18.40 -10.24
CA ASP A 42 4.11 -19.27 -9.95
C ASP A 42 5.12 -18.54 -9.04
N PRO A 43 5.93 -19.26 -8.25
CA PRO A 43 7.00 -18.67 -7.46
C PRO A 43 7.93 -17.81 -8.33
N LEU A 44 8.25 -16.62 -7.85
CA LEU A 44 9.10 -15.67 -8.59
C LEU A 44 10.53 -15.72 -8.06
N THR A 45 11.49 -15.99 -8.95
CA THR A 45 12.91 -15.73 -8.68
C THR A 45 13.32 -14.47 -9.43
N ILE A 46 13.80 -13.46 -8.69
CA ILE A 46 14.16 -12.15 -9.22
C ILE A 46 15.22 -11.48 -8.34
N THR A 47 16.12 -10.71 -8.94
CA THR A 47 17.12 -9.92 -8.22
C THR A 47 16.58 -8.53 -7.84
N HIS A 48 17.21 -7.91 -6.85
CA HIS A 48 16.98 -6.51 -6.52
C HIS A 48 17.04 -5.59 -7.76
N ASP A 49 18.11 -5.73 -8.55
CA ASP A 49 18.43 -4.82 -9.65
C ASP A 49 17.39 -4.94 -10.77
N GLU A 50 16.88 -6.15 -11.02
CA GLU A 50 15.75 -6.36 -11.94
C GLU A 50 14.47 -5.70 -11.44
N ILE A 51 14.19 -5.71 -10.14
CA ILE A 51 13.03 -5.00 -9.58
C ILE A 51 13.19 -3.50 -9.75
N VAL A 52 14.36 -2.94 -9.42
CA VAL A 52 14.64 -1.51 -9.57
C VAL A 52 14.51 -1.07 -11.03
N GLN A 53 15.04 -1.86 -11.97
CA GLN A 53 14.92 -1.60 -13.41
C GLN A 53 13.45 -1.58 -13.86
N ARG A 54 12.65 -2.58 -13.49
CA ARG A 54 11.22 -2.64 -13.86
C ARG A 54 10.41 -1.52 -13.23
N LEU A 55 10.66 -1.18 -11.97
CA LEU A 55 10.03 -0.01 -11.34
C LEU A 55 10.41 1.28 -12.07
N HIS A 56 11.67 1.45 -12.43
CA HIS A 56 12.13 2.62 -13.18
C HIS A 56 11.41 2.75 -14.53
N GLU A 57 11.23 1.63 -15.26
CA GLU A 57 10.47 1.57 -16.51
C GLU A 57 8.99 1.91 -16.32
N ILE A 58 8.35 1.35 -15.28
CA ILE A 58 6.95 1.65 -14.93
C ILE A 58 6.77 3.16 -14.64
N HIS A 59 7.73 3.77 -13.94
CA HIS A 59 7.70 5.21 -13.62
C HIS A 59 8.01 6.12 -14.82
N GLN A 60 8.38 5.59 -15.99
CA GLN A 60 8.45 6.39 -17.22
C GLN A 60 7.07 6.71 -17.82
N ASP A 61 6.01 6.07 -17.33
CA ASP A 61 4.64 6.35 -17.74
C ASP A 61 4.07 7.54 -16.95
N ASP A 62 3.96 8.70 -17.60
CA ASP A 62 3.43 9.94 -17.01
C ASP A 62 1.97 9.82 -16.53
N THR A 63 1.22 8.82 -17.00
CA THR A 63 -0.18 8.58 -16.58
C THR A 63 -0.29 7.75 -15.30
N LEU A 64 0.81 7.13 -14.86
CA LEU A 64 0.79 6.21 -13.72
C LEU A 64 0.34 6.89 -12.44
N GLN A 65 0.77 8.13 -12.18
CA GLN A 65 0.37 8.86 -10.98
C GLN A 65 -1.15 9.07 -10.92
N GLU A 66 -1.76 9.51 -12.01
CA GLU A 66 -3.21 9.69 -12.10
C GLU A 66 -3.93 8.35 -11.89
N ARG A 67 -3.40 7.27 -12.48
CA ARG A 67 -3.96 5.93 -12.34
C ARG A 67 -3.95 5.43 -10.90
N VAL A 68 -2.86 5.59 -10.17
CA VAL A 68 -2.78 5.15 -8.76
C VAL A 68 -3.70 5.97 -7.86
N VAL A 69 -3.83 7.27 -8.14
CA VAL A 69 -4.73 8.17 -7.40
C VAL A 69 -6.20 7.81 -7.64
N THR A 70 -6.61 7.69 -8.90
CA THR A 70 -8.00 7.37 -9.27
C THR A 70 -8.40 5.99 -8.75
N ALA A 71 -7.51 5.00 -8.82
CA ALA A 71 -7.73 3.67 -8.25
C ALA A 71 -7.88 3.72 -6.72
N PHE A 72 -7.04 4.49 -6.03
CA PHE A 72 -7.15 4.70 -4.59
C PHE A 72 -8.50 5.32 -4.22
N LEU A 73 -8.91 6.41 -4.89
CA LEU A 73 -10.16 7.11 -4.62
C LEU A 73 -11.37 6.22 -4.89
N HIS A 74 -11.41 5.55 -6.06
CA HIS A 74 -12.49 4.64 -6.42
C HIS A 74 -12.65 3.48 -5.40
N SER A 75 -11.58 3.08 -4.73
CA SER A 75 -11.62 2.02 -3.70
C SER A 75 -12.36 2.43 -2.41
N LEU A 76 -12.56 3.73 -2.19
CA LEU A 76 -13.12 4.29 -0.96
C LEU A 76 -14.62 3.95 -0.86
N SER A 77 -15.41 4.30 -1.89
CA SER A 77 -16.85 3.99 -1.93
C SER A 77 -17.14 2.53 -2.30
N THR A 78 -16.37 1.95 -3.23
CA THR A 78 -16.69 0.64 -3.81
C THR A 78 -16.22 -0.55 -2.99
N LYS A 79 -15.39 -0.32 -1.97
CA LYS A 79 -14.71 -1.37 -1.20
C LYS A 79 -13.87 -2.32 -2.07
N LYS A 80 -13.41 -1.88 -3.24
CA LYS A 80 -12.38 -2.57 -4.04
C LYS A 80 -11.01 -2.41 -3.38
N VAL A 81 -10.83 -3.01 -2.20
CA VAL A 81 -9.68 -2.76 -1.31
C VAL A 81 -8.32 -3.03 -1.96
N HIS A 82 -8.25 -3.96 -2.91
CA HIS A 82 -7.04 -4.28 -3.68
C HIS A 82 -6.47 -3.10 -4.49
N LEU A 83 -7.25 -2.05 -4.73
CA LEU A 83 -6.80 -0.86 -5.44
C LEU A 83 -6.07 0.16 -4.55
N ARG A 84 -6.07 -0.03 -3.22
CA ARG A 84 -5.59 0.97 -2.25
C ARG A 84 -4.08 1.10 -2.20
N SER A 85 -3.36 -0.02 -2.12
CA SER A 85 -1.92 0.00 -1.82
C SER A 85 -1.06 0.58 -2.94
N ALA A 86 -1.58 0.63 -4.18
CA ALA A 86 -0.81 1.14 -5.29
C ALA A 86 -0.36 2.60 -5.08
N LEU A 87 -1.14 3.39 -4.31
CA LEU A 87 -0.76 4.74 -3.90
C LEU A 87 0.55 4.75 -3.09
N SER A 88 0.68 3.89 -2.08
CA SER A 88 1.92 3.83 -1.27
C SER A 88 3.07 3.20 -2.05
N SER A 89 2.80 2.16 -2.84
CA SER A 89 3.78 1.54 -3.73
C SER A 89 4.38 2.56 -4.71
N TRP A 90 3.55 3.41 -5.32
CA TRP A 90 4.00 4.50 -6.19
C TRP A 90 4.78 5.54 -5.41
N ALA A 91 4.24 6.04 -4.29
CA ALA A 91 4.86 7.11 -3.53
C ALA A 91 6.26 6.75 -3.04
N LEU A 92 6.44 5.53 -2.51
CA LEU A 92 7.72 5.05 -2.00
C LEU A 92 8.77 4.81 -3.10
N THR A 93 8.34 4.50 -4.33
CA THR A 93 9.25 4.12 -5.41
C THR A 93 9.43 5.19 -6.50
N SER A 94 8.58 6.22 -6.54
CA SER A 94 8.61 7.29 -7.56
C SER A 94 9.90 8.10 -7.57
N GLN A 95 10.62 8.15 -6.43
CA GLN A 95 11.90 8.84 -6.27
C GLN A 95 13.08 7.87 -6.17
N LEU A 96 12.85 6.57 -6.40
CA LEU A 96 13.91 5.56 -6.38
C LEU A 96 14.81 5.76 -7.61
N PRO A 97 16.09 6.13 -7.45
CA PRO A 97 16.98 6.23 -8.59
C PRO A 97 17.23 4.86 -9.20
N LEU A 98 17.65 4.81 -10.46
CA LEU A 98 18.24 3.59 -10.99
C LEU A 98 19.58 3.34 -10.28
N HIS A 99 19.75 2.17 -9.69
CA HIS A 99 20.93 1.79 -8.92
C HIS A 99 21.04 0.26 -8.82
N THR A 100 22.21 -0.24 -8.42
CA THR A 100 22.42 -1.66 -8.09
C THR A 100 22.46 -1.89 -6.57
N TYR A 101 22.17 -3.12 -6.11
CA TYR A 101 22.07 -3.45 -4.68
C TYR A 101 23.33 -3.09 -3.86
N LEU A 102 24.50 -3.26 -4.47
CA LEU A 102 25.79 -3.07 -3.82
C LEU A 102 26.43 -1.70 -4.10
N GLU A 103 25.82 -0.87 -4.95
CA GLU A 103 26.38 0.43 -5.38
C GLU A 103 26.65 1.35 -4.19
N ARG A 104 25.67 1.44 -3.29
CA ARG A 104 25.77 2.18 -2.05
C ARG A 104 25.22 1.33 -0.93
N ARG A 105 26.08 0.93 0.01
CA ARG A 105 25.64 0.23 1.22
C ARG A 105 25.08 1.21 2.24
N ALA A 106 24.01 0.81 2.92
CA ALA A 106 23.46 1.57 4.04
C ALA A 106 24.47 1.62 5.20
N VAL A 107 24.79 2.83 5.68
CA VAL A 107 25.65 3.02 6.87
C VAL A 107 24.92 2.57 8.14
N HIS A 108 23.61 2.85 8.21
CA HIS A 108 22.71 2.42 9.27
C HIS A 108 21.50 1.72 8.63
N ALA A 109 21.63 0.41 8.43
CA ALA A 109 20.57 -0.41 7.86
C ALA A 109 19.42 -0.56 8.87
N ASN A 110 18.30 0.09 8.57
CA ASN A 110 17.05 -0.04 9.33
C ASN A 110 16.02 -0.89 8.57
N THR A 111 15.97 -0.74 7.24
CA THR A 111 14.99 -1.41 6.37
C THR A 111 15.67 -2.24 5.29
N SER A 112 16.83 -1.82 4.78
CA SER A 112 17.60 -2.56 3.77
C SER A 112 19.11 -2.34 3.95
N ALA A 113 19.92 -3.28 3.44
CA ALA A 113 21.36 -3.09 3.29
C ALA A 113 21.71 -2.24 2.05
N CYS A 114 20.80 -2.15 1.07
CA CYS A 114 20.89 -1.20 -0.04
C CYS A 114 20.62 0.23 0.47
N GLY A 115 21.51 1.16 0.18
CA GLY A 115 21.51 2.52 0.69
C GLY A 115 20.33 3.35 0.17
N ASP A 116 20.03 3.28 -1.13
CA ASP A 116 18.92 4.02 -1.74
C ASP A 116 17.56 3.49 -1.29
N CYS A 117 17.38 2.16 -1.25
CA CYS A 117 16.19 1.55 -0.66
C CYS A 117 16.03 1.93 0.81
N ASN A 118 17.10 1.82 1.60
CA ASN A 118 17.04 2.13 3.03
C ASN A 118 16.70 3.60 3.30
N PHE A 119 17.21 4.52 2.47
CA PHE A 119 16.88 5.94 2.55
C PHE A 119 15.38 6.20 2.33
N LEU A 120 14.78 5.49 1.37
CA LEU A 120 13.35 5.56 1.08
C LEU A 120 12.49 4.64 1.97
N ARG A 121 13.09 4.04 3.01
CA ARG A 121 12.44 3.09 3.93
C ARG A 121 11.86 1.84 3.25
N LEU A 122 12.43 1.46 2.11
CA LEU A 122 12.10 0.23 1.39
C LEU A 122 12.89 -0.94 1.98
N GLN A 123 12.19 -2.01 2.32
CA GLN A 123 12.78 -3.29 2.65
C GLN A 123 13.12 -4.04 1.36
N SER A 124 14.41 -4.33 1.19
CA SER A 124 14.91 -5.05 0.03
C SER A 124 16.00 -6.05 0.37
N ASP A 125 15.99 -7.17 -0.35
CA ASP A 125 17.00 -8.22 -0.32
C ASP A 125 17.76 -8.22 -1.65
N GLN A 126 18.98 -8.75 -1.66
CA GLN A 126 19.79 -8.82 -2.88
C GLN A 126 19.11 -9.70 -3.95
N GLU A 127 18.55 -10.82 -3.51
CA GLU A 127 17.90 -11.81 -4.35
C GLU A 127 16.64 -12.32 -3.64
N TYR A 128 15.60 -12.56 -4.43
CA TYR A 128 14.36 -13.20 -4.02
C TYR A 128 14.30 -14.54 -4.73
N VAL A 129 14.38 -15.65 -3.99
CA VAL A 129 14.36 -17.01 -4.54
C VAL A 129 13.02 -17.66 -4.21
N ASP A 130 12.33 -18.15 -5.25
CA ASP A 130 11.02 -18.80 -5.14
C ASP A 130 10.01 -18.01 -4.29
N ALA A 131 10.01 -16.68 -4.45
CA ALA A 131 9.16 -15.80 -3.67
C ALA A 131 7.67 -16.03 -3.99
N ASP A 132 6.88 -16.25 -2.94
CA ASP A 132 5.45 -16.45 -3.07
C ASP A 132 4.71 -15.12 -3.20
N LEU A 133 4.40 -14.71 -4.43
CA LEU A 133 3.58 -13.53 -4.69
C LEU A 133 2.11 -13.73 -4.27
N ASN A 134 1.66 -14.98 -4.09
CA ASN A 134 0.26 -15.26 -3.76
C ASN A 134 -0.09 -14.74 -2.37
N VAL A 135 0.79 -14.89 -1.37
CA VAL A 135 0.53 -14.31 -0.04
C VAL A 135 0.48 -12.78 -0.08
N LEU A 136 1.31 -12.15 -0.92
CA LEU A 136 1.30 -10.69 -1.11
C LEU A 136 -0.02 -10.23 -1.73
N ASN A 137 -0.45 -10.89 -2.82
CA ASN A 137 -1.71 -10.52 -3.48
C ASN A 137 -2.93 -10.88 -2.63
N PHE A 138 -2.85 -11.92 -1.79
CA PHE A 138 -3.87 -12.25 -0.80
C PHE A 138 -4.05 -11.09 0.20
N GLU A 139 -2.97 -10.57 0.77
CA GLU A 139 -3.02 -9.43 1.70
C GLU A 139 -3.57 -8.18 1.03
N ARG A 140 -3.14 -7.92 -0.22
CA ARG A 140 -3.66 -6.86 -1.08
C ARG A 140 -5.19 -6.97 -1.24
N ILE A 141 -5.69 -8.16 -1.58
CA ILE A 141 -7.13 -8.39 -1.79
C ILE A 141 -7.94 -8.41 -0.50
N LYS A 142 -7.35 -8.86 0.61
CA LYS A 142 -8.06 -9.01 1.88
C LYS A 142 -8.21 -7.71 2.65
N TRP A 143 -7.14 -6.93 2.71
CA TRP A 143 -7.03 -5.79 3.61
C TRP A 143 -6.67 -4.48 2.89
N GLY A 144 -6.30 -4.56 1.60
CA GLY A 144 -5.79 -3.43 0.84
C GLY A 144 -4.28 -3.27 0.93
N GLY A 145 -3.57 -4.33 1.35
CA GLY A 145 -2.12 -4.38 1.49
C GLY A 145 -1.67 -4.41 2.95
N VAL A 146 -0.47 -4.95 3.19
CA VAL A 146 0.16 -5.06 4.52
C VAL A 146 1.64 -4.71 4.44
N ARG A 147 2.35 -5.29 3.47
CA ARG A 147 3.81 -5.13 3.29
C ARG A 147 4.17 -3.91 2.43
N HIS A 148 3.59 -2.76 2.73
CA HIS A 148 3.70 -1.55 1.88
C HIS A 148 5.14 -1.09 1.61
N GLY A 149 6.07 -1.35 2.53
CA GLY A 149 7.49 -0.99 2.37
C GLY A 149 8.35 -2.04 1.68
N TRP A 150 7.82 -3.20 1.29
CA TRP A 150 8.65 -4.25 0.68
C TRP A 150 8.83 -3.99 -0.81
N LEU A 151 10.06 -3.92 -1.29
CA LEU A 151 10.39 -3.62 -2.69
C LEU A 151 9.67 -4.56 -3.67
N LEU A 152 9.67 -5.87 -3.37
CA LEU A 152 8.96 -6.88 -4.17
C LEU A 152 7.44 -6.67 -4.17
N TYR A 153 6.86 -6.26 -3.03
CA TYR A 153 5.44 -5.93 -2.95
C TYR A 153 5.12 -4.72 -3.83
N CYS A 154 5.92 -3.66 -3.75
CA CYS A 154 5.71 -2.44 -4.56
C CYS A 154 5.73 -2.75 -6.06
N LEU A 155 6.67 -3.59 -6.52
CA LEU A 155 6.70 -4.04 -7.92
C LEU A 155 5.41 -4.78 -8.29
N MET A 156 5.07 -5.84 -7.55
CA MET A 156 3.88 -6.65 -7.84
C MET A 156 2.62 -5.77 -7.86
N ASP A 157 2.46 -4.89 -6.88
CA ASP A 157 1.28 -4.06 -6.73
C ASP A 157 1.11 -3.06 -7.88
N LEU A 158 2.20 -2.40 -8.29
CA LEU A 158 2.18 -1.49 -9.44
C LEU A 158 1.99 -2.23 -10.76
N GLU A 159 2.54 -3.42 -10.94
CA GLU A 159 2.33 -4.21 -12.17
C GLU A 159 0.92 -4.77 -12.29
N LEU A 160 0.32 -5.20 -11.18
CA LEU A 160 -1.09 -5.60 -11.16
C LEU A 160 -1.98 -4.39 -11.41
N LEU A 161 -1.64 -3.26 -10.78
CA LEU A 161 -1.96 -1.89 -11.19
C LEU A 161 -2.05 -1.78 -12.72
N TYR A 162 -0.87 -1.90 -13.32
CA TYR A 162 -0.59 -1.59 -14.70
C TYR A 162 -1.40 -2.46 -15.67
N LYS A 163 -1.55 -3.74 -15.36
CA LYS A 163 -2.26 -4.73 -16.19
C LYS A 163 -3.78 -4.63 -16.07
N ASP A 164 -4.32 -4.12 -14.96
CA ASP A 164 -5.77 -4.03 -14.75
C ASP A 164 -6.34 -2.78 -15.44
N THR A 165 -6.53 -2.85 -16.75
CA THR A 165 -7.05 -1.73 -17.55
C THR A 165 -8.48 -1.32 -17.16
N ASP A 166 -9.23 -2.24 -16.54
CA ASP A 166 -10.61 -2.02 -16.09
C ASP A 166 -10.68 -1.48 -14.64
N ALA A 167 -9.56 -1.45 -13.92
CA ALA A 167 -9.50 -0.90 -12.57
C ALA A 167 -9.70 0.62 -12.52
N ILE A 168 -9.44 1.31 -13.63
CA ILE A 168 -9.65 2.76 -13.72
C ILE A 168 -11.13 3.00 -14.01
N SER A 169 -11.85 3.41 -12.99
CA SER A 169 -13.22 3.92 -13.11
C SER A 169 -13.22 5.40 -12.75
N GLU A 170 -14.19 6.13 -13.26
CA GLU A 170 -14.38 7.55 -12.95
C GLU A 170 -14.48 7.77 -11.43
N VAL A 171 -13.73 8.74 -10.93
CA VAL A 171 -13.80 9.16 -9.52
C VAL A 171 -15.13 9.85 -9.30
N THR A 172 -15.93 9.32 -8.38
CA THR A 172 -17.28 9.82 -8.14
C THR A 172 -17.30 10.94 -7.09
N PRO A 173 -18.38 11.75 -7.02
CA PRO A 173 -18.57 12.69 -5.92
C PRO A 173 -18.59 12.02 -4.53
N GLU A 174 -19.02 10.76 -4.44
CA GLU A 174 -18.98 10.01 -3.18
C GLU A 174 -17.55 9.70 -2.75
N ASP A 175 -16.67 9.32 -3.68
CA ASP A 175 -15.25 9.10 -3.40
C ASP A 175 -14.57 10.38 -2.87
N GLN A 176 -14.90 11.53 -3.47
CA GLN A 176 -14.39 12.84 -3.06
C GLN A 176 -14.91 13.23 -1.66
N ALA A 177 -16.20 13.03 -1.38
CA ALA A 177 -16.78 13.31 -0.08
C ALA A 177 -16.16 12.45 1.03
N ILE A 178 -15.87 11.16 0.74
CA ILE A 178 -15.16 10.28 1.66
C ILE A 178 -13.73 10.79 1.87
N LEU A 179 -12.99 11.13 0.81
CA LEU A 179 -11.63 11.69 0.91
C LEU A 179 -11.60 12.91 1.85
N VAL A 180 -12.48 13.89 1.62
CA VAL A 180 -12.58 15.10 2.45
C VAL A 180 -12.86 14.74 3.90
N SER A 181 -13.83 13.85 4.15
CA SER A 181 -14.16 13.39 5.51
C SER A 181 -12.97 12.74 6.22
N LEU A 182 -12.15 11.96 5.49
CA LEU A 182 -10.96 11.31 6.03
C LEU A 182 -9.86 12.33 6.38
N LEU A 183 -9.65 13.34 5.52
CA LEU A 183 -8.69 14.44 5.73
C LEU A 183 -9.10 15.28 6.93
N GLU A 184 -10.37 15.70 7.01
CA GLU A 184 -10.91 16.45 8.15
C GLU A 184 -10.77 15.67 9.47
N ALA A 185 -11.03 14.36 9.43
CA ALA A 185 -10.88 13.50 10.60
C ALA A 185 -9.42 13.35 11.07
N ALA A 186 -8.44 13.55 10.19
CA ALA A 186 -7.02 13.58 10.54
C ALA A 186 -6.61 14.91 11.20
N GLN A 187 -7.36 15.99 11.00
CA GLN A 187 -7.06 17.33 11.50
C GLN A 187 -7.55 17.56 12.94
N THR A 188 -7.13 16.71 13.89
CA THR A 188 -7.70 16.76 15.25
C THR A 188 -7.08 17.86 16.13
N GLY A 189 -5.80 18.16 15.94
CA GLY A 189 -5.06 19.12 16.75
C GLY A 189 -4.74 18.65 18.18
N ASP A 190 -5.18 17.45 18.58
CA ASP A 190 -4.93 16.90 19.91
C ASP A 190 -3.67 16.01 19.90
N PRO A 191 -2.58 16.41 20.59
CA PRO A 191 -1.36 15.60 20.68
C PRO A 191 -1.54 14.26 21.41
N LYS A 192 -2.72 13.99 22.01
CA LYS A 192 -3.07 12.70 22.63
C LYS A 192 -3.70 11.72 21.65
N ASP A 193 -4.17 12.20 20.49
CA ASP A 193 -4.66 11.32 19.45
C ASP A 193 -3.47 10.58 18.82
N SER A 194 -3.62 9.28 18.65
CA SER A 194 -2.64 8.41 18.00
C SER A 194 -3.21 7.88 16.68
N ALA A 195 -2.40 7.19 15.88
CA ALA A 195 -2.88 6.45 14.71
C ALA A 195 -4.07 5.52 15.05
N ARG A 196 -4.07 4.90 16.24
CA ARG A 196 -5.18 4.08 16.72
C ARG A 196 -6.43 4.89 17.04
N SER A 197 -6.29 6.13 17.50
CA SER A 197 -7.42 7.06 17.68
C SER A 197 -8.01 7.46 16.33
N LEU A 198 -7.15 7.78 15.35
CA LEU A 198 -7.56 8.14 14.00
C LEU A 198 -8.28 6.99 13.30
N GLU A 199 -7.79 5.74 13.42
CA GLU A 199 -8.46 4.55 12.91
C GLU A 199 -9.92 4.45 13.40
N LYS A 200 -10.16 4.75 14.68
CA LYS A 200 -11.50 4.74 15.26
C LYS A 200 -12.35 5.90 14.75
N ARG A 201 -11.77 7.08 14.51
CA ARG A 201 -12.48 8.24 13.92
C ARG A 201 -12.91 7.95 12.49
N TRP A 202 -12.12 7.19 11.74
CA TRP A 202 -12.46 6.74 10.39
C TRP A 202 -13.54 5.65 10.34
N LYS A 203 -13.90 5.05 11.47
CA LYS A 203 -14.98 4.05 11.52
C LYS A 203 -16.31 4.69 11.12
N GLY A 204 -16.90 4.19 10.04
CA GLY A 204 -18.20 4.64 9.54
C GLY A 204 -18.12 5.77 8.51
N LEU A 205 -16.93 6.36 8.27
CA LEU A 205 -16.74 7.34 7.19
C LEU A 205 -16.73 6.69 5.81
N PHE A 206 -16.39 5.39 5.74
CA PHE A 206 -16.37 4.60 4.51
C PHE A 206 -16.55 3.11 4.83
N PRO A 207 -17.02 2.29 3.87
CA PRO A 207 -17.20 0.85 4.06
C PRO A 207 -15.85 0.17 4.35
N SER A 208 -15.63 -0.20 5.61
CA SER A 208 -14.35 -0.77 6.05
C SER A 208 -14.43 -1.68 7.27
N SER A 209 -13.59 -2.72 7.29
CA SER A 209 -13.22 -3.43 8.53
C SER A 209 -12.14 -2.65 9.31
N LYS A 210 -11.83 -3.07 10.55
CA LYS A 210 -10.74 -2.48 11.33
C LYS A 210 -9.40 -2.62 10.60
N GLN A 211 -9.11 -3.81 10.09
CA GLN A 211 -7.85 -4.12 9.41
C GLN A 211 -7.71 -3.33 8.11
N GLU A 212 -8.80 -3.11 7.38
CA GLU A 212 -8.81 -2.27 6.19
C GLU A 212 -8.52 -0.78 6.50
N ARG A 213 -8.96 -0.28 7.67
CA ARG A 213 -8.58 1.06 8.14
C ARG A 213 -7.13 1.14 8.60
N ASP A 214 -6.65 0.09 9.27
CA ASP A 214 -5.23 -0.01 9.65
C ASP A 214 -4.33 0.06 8.42
N ALA A 215 -4.64 -0.70 7.36
CA ALA A 215 -3.92 -0.66 6.09
C ALA A 215 -4.01 0.72 5.42
N LEU A 216 -5.18 1.36 5.40
CA LEU A 216 -5.34 2.69 4.78
C LEU A 216 -4.49 3.76 5.49
N LEU A 217 -4.36 3.70 6.82
CA LEU A 217 -3.47 4.57 7.58
C LEU A 217 -2.00 4.36 7.22
N GLU A 218 -1.57 3.11 7.08
CA GLU A 218 -0.22 2.77 6.63
C GLU A 218 0.05 3.28 5.21
N ILE A 219 -0.92 3.13 4.30
CA ILE A 219 -0.83 3.66 2.94
C ILE A 219 -0.64 5.18 2.96
N TRP A 220 -1.45 5.90 3.74
CA TRP A 220 -1.36 7.35 3.84
C TRP A 220 -0.02 7.80 4.43
N ALA A 221 0.44 7.13 5.49
CA ALA A 221 1.74 7.46 6.09
C ALA A 221 2.91 7.15 5.14
N ALA A 222 2.88 6.01 4.44
CA ALA A 222 3.87 5.66 3.43
C ALA A 222 3.86 6.62 2.23
N ALA A 223 2.68 7.15 1.88
CA ALA A 223 2.53 8.15 0.82
C ALA A 223 2.92 9.58 1.25
N GLY A 224 3.24 9.79 2.53
CA GLY A 224 3.61 11.10 3.06
C GLY A 224 2.44 11.98 3.51
N LEU A 225 1.21 11.48 3.50
CA LEU A 225 0.02 12.21 3.97
C LEU A 225 -0.04 12.29 5.50
N LEU A 226 0.36 11.24 6.20
CA LEU A 226 0.38 11.18 7.67
C LEU A 226 1.82 11.09 8.16
N VAL A 227 2.49 12.23 8.24
CA VAL A 227 3.91 12.31 8.64
C VAL A 227 4.09 13.05 9.97
N PRO A 228 5.01 12.59 10.83
CA PRO A 228 5.45 13.34 11.99
C PRO A 228 5.96 14.75 11.65
N THR A 229 5.49 15.77 12.35
CA THR A 229 6.08 17.12 12.39
C THR A 229 7.22 17.23 13.42
N ASP A 230 7.92 18.37 13.51
CA ASP A 230 9.02 18.57 14.46
C ASP A 230 8.59 18.72 15.95
N LYS A 231 7.35 18.36 16.28
CA LYS A 231 6.81 18.46 17.63
C LYS A 231 7.33 17.34 18.55
N PRO A 232 7.62 17.65 19.84
CA PRO A 232 8.05 16.64 20.80
C PRO A 232 7.05 15.49 20.96
N ARG A 233 7.55 14.26 20.86
CA ARG A 233 6.73 13.04 20.95
C ARG A 233 6.52 12.65 22.40
N ARG A 234 5.26 12.49 22.81
CA ARG A 234 4.91 12.18 24.21
C ARG A 234 5.06 10.69 24.59
N GLY A 235 5.53 9.84 23.67
CA GLY A 235 5.84 8.43 23.93
C GLY A 235 6.10 7.65 22.65
N LYS A 236 6.52 6.38 22.77
CA LYS A 236 6.50 5.45 21.62
C LYS A 236 5.05 5.36 21.13
N GLY A 237 4.87 5.52 19.83
CA GLY A 237 3.64 5.16 19.13
C GLY A 237 3.04 3.88 19.72
N GLY A 238 1.75 3.92 20.04
CA GLY A 238 1.08 2.94 20.89
C GLY A 238 1.21 1.49 20.41
N SER A 239 0.75 0.56 21.26
CA SER A 239 0.79 -0.91 21.17
C SER A 239 0.09 -1.54 19.95
N GLY A 240 0.37 -1.06 18.73
CA GLY A 240 -0.17 -1.58 17.48
C GLY A 240 0.93 -1.97 16.50
N ASP A 241 0.56 -2.79 15.52
CA ASP A 241 1.45 -3.34 14.49
C ASP A 241 1.76 -2.34 13.36
N PHE A 242 1.72 -1.04 13.66
CA PHE A 242 1.96 0.03 12.70
C PHE A 242 3.46 0.22 12.42
N ILE A 243 3.81 0.60 11.19
CA ILE A 243 5.19 0.82 10.72
C ILE A 243 5.39 2.27 10.25
N PHE A 244 4.63 2.73 9.27
CA PHE A 244 4.75 4.08 8.72
C PHE A 244 4.02 5.11 9.58
N VAL A 245 2.79 4.79 10.01
CA VAL A 245 1.94 5.71 10.78
C VAL A 245 2.23 5.67 12.28
N ALA A 246 3.14 4.79 12.73
CA ALA A 246 3.35 4.47 14.13
C ALA A 246 3.58 5.70 15.02
N THR A 247 4.33 6.68 14.53
CA THR A 247 4.70 7.87 15.30
C THR A 247 3.78 9.06 15.08
N TRP A 248 2.76 8.96 14.22
CA TRP A 248 1.80 10.04 13.98
C TRP A 248 0.95 10.32 15.22
N GLN A 249 0.71 11.61 15.48
CA GLN A 249 -0.18 12.11 16.54
C GLN A 249 -1.13 13.19 16.01
N GLY A 250 -2.24 13.43 16.71
CA GLY A 250 -3.34 14.26 16.19
C GLY A 250 -2.99 15.72 15.88
N ASP A 251 -1.97 16.27 16.52
CA ASP A 251 -1.46 17.61 16.22
C ASP A 251 -0.43 17.63 15.08
N ASP A 252 -0.12 16.50 14.45
CA ASP A 252 0.55 16.44 13.15
C ASP A 252 -0.42 16.77 12.00
N GLY A 253 -1.70 16.37 12.11
CA GLY A 253 -2.67 16.52 11.02
C GLY A 253 -2.31 15.68 9.78
N TYR A 254 -2.91 16.01 8.63
CA TYR A 254 -2.39 15.56 7.34
C TYR A 254 -1.45 16.60 6.72
N ASN A 255 -0.53 16.15 5.87
CA ASN A 255 0.35 17.00 5.10
C ASN A 255 -0.39 17.59 3.88
N THR A 256 -0.61 18.90 3.89
CA THR A 256 -1.34 19.62 2.83
C THR A 256 -0.64 19.54 1.47
N ASP A 257 0.68 19.65 1.41
CA ASP A 257 1.41 19.57 0.14
C ASP A 257 1.28 18.18 -0.50
N ALA A 258 1.34 17.12 0.30
CA ALA A 258 1.09 15.76 -0.16
C ALA A 258 -0.36 15.59 -0.62
N ALA A 259 -1.34 16.12 0.13
CA ALA A 259 -2.75 16.07 -0.26
C ALA A 259 -3.01 16.78 -1.59
N LEU A 260 -2.44 17.97 -1.80
CA LEU A 260 -2.55 18.70 -3.06
C LEU A 260 -1.82 17.97 -4.20
N ARG A 261 -0.62 17.43 -3.95
CA ARG A 261 0.14 16.65 -4.95
C ARG A 261 -0.67 15.47 -5.50
N TYR A 262 -1.39 14.76 -4.63
CA TYR A 262 -2.16 13.58 -5.05
C TYR A 262 -3.57 13.94 -5.51
N PHE A 263 -4.24 14.84 -4.81
CA PHE A 263 -5.69 14.96 -4.88
C PHE A 263 -6.21 16.33 -5.29
N ALA A 264 -5.36 17.30 -5.67
CA ALA A 264 -5.82 18.64 -6.04
C ALA A 264 -7.02 18.68 -7.00
N PRO A 265 -7.12 17.84 -8.07
CA PRO A 265 -8.28 17.82 -8.96
C PRO A 265 -9.59 17.32 -8.32
N TYR A 266 -9.51 16.68 -7.15
CA TYR A 266 -10.60 15.99 -6.45
C TYR A 266 -10.95 16.63 -5.10
N LEU A 267 -10.28 17.73 -4.75
CA LEU A 267 -10.53 18.49 -3.55
C LEU A 267 -11.41 19.70 -3.89
N PRO A 268 -12.29 20.12 -2.97
CA PRO A 268 -13.02 21.37 -3.14
C PRO A 268 -12.04 22.55 -3.23
N GLU A 269 -12.43 23.62 -3.92
CA GLU A 269 -11.60 24.84 -4.08
C GLU A 269 -11.20 25.51 -2.75
N ILE A 270 -11.81 25.09 -1.63
CA ILE A 270 -11.53 25.58 -0.28
C ILE A 270 -11.36 24.37 0.64
N LEU A 271 -10.13 24.13 1.11
CA LEU A 271 -9.80 23.27 2.25
C LEU A 271 -9.26 24.14 3.39
#